data_AF-A0A2H0FY41-F1
#
_entry.id   AF-A0A2H0FY41-F1
#
_cell.length_a   1.000
_cell.length_b   1.000
_cell.length_c   1.000
_cell.angle_alpha   90.00
_cell.angle_beta   90.00
_cell.angle_gamma   90.00
#
_symmetry.space_group_name_H-M   'P 1'
#
loop_
_entity.id
_entity.type
_entity.pdbx_description
1 polymer ?
#
loop_
_entity_poly.entity_id
_entity_poly.type
_entity_poly.pdbx_seq_one_letter_code
_entity_poly.pdbx_strand_id
1 'polypeptide(L)'
;MKQTSKKFVTLFTVILLFAFSTQNFAQLRDTVEKVKYDRYVGNLKNGINSNNNGLKICAIKFTALYQISENAQLLVSKYKVEKNKDIKNLIAFALYMIGDQKALEEINVDEKSLLKNISLNMIVDIYKLQSGSNLRHFEDLSNK
;
A
#
# COMPACT_ATOMS: atom_id res chain seq x y z
N MET A 1 -14.07 55.29 -22.79
CA MET A 1 -14.45 54.13 -21.93
C MET A 1 -14.30 52.75 -22.59
N LYS A 2 -14.28 52.59 -23.93
CA LYS A 2 -14.20 51.26 -24.59
C LYS A 2 -12.83 50.56 -24.53
N GLN A 3 -11.73 51.26 -24.29
CA GLN A 3 -10.37 50.69 -24.34
C GLN A 3 -9.90 50.12 -23.00
N THR A 4 -10.32 50.73 -21.88
CA THR A 4 -10.03 50.24 -20.52
C THR A 4 -10.79 48.96 -20.20
N SER A 5 -12.04 48.83 -20.67
CA SER A 5 -12.81 47.58 -20.49
C SER A 5 -12.22 46.41 -21.26
N LYS A 6 -11.71 46.63 -22.48
CA LYS A 6 -11.05 45.59 -23.28
C LYS A 6 -9.80 45.04 -22.59
N LYS A 7 -8.95 45.91 -22.03
CA LYS A 7 -7.76 45.50 -21.26
C LYS A 7 -8.13 44.71 -20.00
N PHE A 8 -9.18 45.13 -19.29
CA PHE A 8 -9.69 44.41 -18.12
C PHE A 8 -10.23 43.03 -18.47
N VAL A 9 -11.01 42.93 -19.55
CA VAL A 9 -11.53 41.65 -20.05
C VAL A 9 -10.38 40.73 -20.40
N THR A 10 -9.40 41.19 -21.19
CA THR A 10 -8.24 40.36 -21.56
C THR A 10 -7.44 39.89 -20.35
N LEU A 11 -7.19 40.76 -19.37
CA LEU A 11 -6.48 40.39 -18.14
C LEU A 11 -7.25 39.33 -17.35
N PHE A 12 -8.57 39.49 -17.26
CA PHE A 12 -9.45 38.54 -16.58
C PHE A 12 -9.48 37.18 -17.30
N THR A 13 -9.49 37.15 -18.64
CA THR A 13 -9.43 35.89 -19.40
C THR A 13 -8.10 35.16 -19.20
N VAL A 14 -6.97 35.89 -19.14
CA VAL A 14 -5.65 35.31 -18.90
C VAL A 14 -5.56 34.70 -17.49
N ILE A 15 -6.09 35.40 -16.48
CA ILE A 15 -6.14 34.89 -15.10
C ILE A 15 -7.01 33.64 -15.00
N LEU A 16 -8.17 33.62 -15.66
CA LEU A 16 -9.04 32.44 -15.72
C LEU A 16 -8.36 31.25 -16.40
N LEU A 17 -7.67 31.46 -17.54
CA LEU A 17 -6.94 30.41 -18.22
C LEU A 17 -5.80 29.83 -17.36
N PHE A 18 -5.10 30.68 -16.61
CA PHE A 18 -4.09 30.23 -15.64
C PHE A 18 -4.69 29.48 -14.45
N ALA A 19 -5.85 29.91 -13.92
CA ALA A 19 -6.52 29.21 -12.83
C ALA A 19 -7.01 27.82 -13.26
N PHE A 20 -7.60 27.70 -14.46
CA PHE A 20 -8.08 26.43 -15.01
C PHE A 20 -6.96 25.45 -15.37
N SER A 21 -5.78 25.92 -15.79
CA SER A 21 -4.66 25.02 -16.09
C SER A 21 -4.14 24.29 -14.85
N THR A 22 -4.09 24.96 -13.69
CA THR A 22 -3.62 24.35 -12.44
C THR A 22 -4.50 23.21 -11.91
N GLN A 23 -5.82 23.28 -12.13
CA GLN A 23 -6.77 22.24 -11.68
C GLN A 23 -6.63 20.93 -12.46
N ASN A 24 -6.33 21.01 -13.76
CA ASN A 24 -6.15 19.82 -14.61
C ASN A 24 -4.90 19.03 -14.23
N PHE A 25 -3.80 19.70 -13.85
CA PHE A 25 -2.57 19.03 -13.42
C PHE A 25 -2.73 18.25 -12.10
N ALA A 26 -3.50 18.78 -11.14
CA ALA A 26 -3.77 18.09 -9.89
C ALA A 26 -4.56 16.78 -10.10
N GLN A 27 -5.60 16.81 -10.94
CA GLN A 27 -6.41 15.63 -11.25
C GLN A 27 -5.63 14.55 -12.02
N LEU A 28 -4.75 14.96 -12.94
CA LEU A 28 -3.85 14.06 -13.65
C LEU A 28 -2.89 13.35 -12.70
N ARG A 29 -2.30 14.09 -11.74
CA ARG A 29 -1.41 13.51 -10.73
C ARG A 29 -2.13 12.46 -9.88
N ASP A 30 -3.31 12.78 -9.37
CA ASP A 30 -4.10 11.85 -8.54
C ASP A 30 -4.47 10.57 -9.31
N THR A 31 -4.77 10.70 -10.61
CA THR A 31 -5.08 9.56 -11.49
C THR A 31 -3.84 8.67 -11.72
N VAL A 32 -2.69 9.27 -12.01
CA VAL A 32 -1.43 8.53 -12.21
C VAL A 32 -1.01 7.82 -10.92
N GLU A 33 -1.13 8.50 -9.78
CA GLU A 33 -0.83 7.94 -8.47
C GLU A 33 -1.75 6.76 -8.14
N LYS A 34 -3.05 6.86 -8.46
CA LYS A 34 -4.00 5.76 -8.31
C LYS A 34 -3.63 4.56 -9.19
N VAL A 35 -3.35 4.76 -10.47
CA VAL A 35 -2.96 3.66 -11.38
C VAL A 35 -1.68 2.97 -10.88
N LYS A 36 -0.73 3.74 -10.35
CA LYS A 36 0.50 3.21 -9.77
C LYS A 36 0.22 2.39 -8.51
N TYR A 37 -0.65 2.89 -7.62
CA TYR A 37 -1.12 2.18 -6.44
C TYR A 37 -1.79 0.85 -6.79
N ASP A 38 -2.76 0.87 -7.72
CA ASP A 38 -3.48 -0.33 -8.17
C ASP A 38 -2.52 -1.39 -8.72
N ARG A 39 -1.47 -0.97 -9.43
CA ARG A 39 -0.41 -1.87 -9.90
C ARG A 39 0.38 -2.49 -8.75
N TYR A 40 0.71 -1.72 -7.71
CA TYR A 40 1.39 -2.25 -6.53
C TYR A 40 0.54 -3.27 -5.79
N VAL A 41 -0.74 -2.96 -5.56
CA VAL A 41 -1.71 -3.90 -4.97
C VAL A 41 -1.79 -5.18 -5.80
N GLY A 42 -1.90 -5.05 -7.13
CA GLY A 42 -1.93 -6.17 -8.06
C GLY A 42 -0.66 -7.04 -8.03
N ASN A 43 0.52 -6.43 -7.92
CA ASN A 43 1.78 -7.15 -7.79
C ASN A 43 1.85 -7.95 -6.48
N LEU A 44 1.41 -7.37 -5.36
CA LEU A 44 1.34 -8.08 -4.09
C LEU A 44 0.34 -9.24 -4.15
N LYS A 45 -0.83 -9.02 -4.77
CA LYS A 45 -1.83 -10.07 -5.03
C LYS A 45 -1.25 -11.24 -5.83
N ASN A 46 -0.45 -10.94 -6.86
CA ASN A 46 0.22 -11.98 -7.66
C ASN A 46 1.28 -12.72 -6.82
N GLY A 47 2.06 -11.98 -6.01
CA GLY A 47 3.04 -12.56 -5.11
C GLY A 47 2.42 -13.51 -4.07
N ILE A 48 1.33 -13.11 -3.43
CA ILE A 48 0.56 -13.94 -2.46
C ILE A 48 0.05 -15.24 -3.12
N ASN A 49 -0.29 -15.19 -4.41
CA ASN A 49 -0.73 -16.36 -5.17
C ASN A 49 0.41 -17.23 -5.72
N SER A 50 1.66 -16.80 -5.59
CA SER A 50 2.81 -17.50 -6.17
C SER A 50 3.04 -18.87 -5.53
N ASN A 51 3.49 -19.82 -6.35
CA ASN A 51 4.01 -21.11 -5.90
C ASN A 51 5.43 -21.00 -5.32
N ASN A 52 6.12 -19.87 -5.52
CA ASN A 52 7.41 -19.60 -4.91
C ASN A 52 7.20 -19.10 -3.47
N ASN A 53 7.61 -19.89 -2.47
CA ASN A 53 7.43 -19.54 -1.07
C ASN A 53 8.14 -18.24 -0.67
N GLY A 54 9.33 -17.97 -1.21
CA GLY A 54 10.05 -16.71 -0.94
C GLY A 54 9.27 -15.49 -1.43
N LEU A 55 8.80 -15.52 -2.68
CA LEU A 55 7.99 -14.44 -3.25
C LEU A 55 6.67 -14.27 -2.49
N LYS A 56 6.00 -15.38 -2.15
CA LYS A 56 4.78 -15.40 -1.35
C LYS A 56 4.98 -14.74 0.01
N ILE A 57 6.01 -15.17 0.75
CA ILE A 57 6.34 -14.63 2.08
C ILE A 57 6.64 -13.12 1.99
N CYS A 58 7.45 -12.69 1.01
CA CYS A 58 7.75 -11.28 0.81
C CYS A 58 6.48 -10.47 0.51
N ALA A 59 5.61 -10.97 -0.36
CA ALA A 59 4.37 -10.29 -0.70
C ALA A 59 3.41 -10.17 0.49
N ILE A 60 3.30 -11.21 1.33
CA ILE A 60 2.51 -11.15 2.57
C ILE A 60 3.13 -10.14 3.55
N LYS A 61 4.47 -10.16 3.75
CA LYS A 61 5.17 -9.20 4.61
C LYS A 61 4.96 -7.75 4.16
N PHE A 62 5.05 -7.46 2.86
CA PHE A 62 4.80 -6.11 2.35
C PHE A 62 3.33 -5.70 2.44
N THR A 63 2.40 -6.64 2.21
CA THR A 63 0.97 -6.39 2.40
C THR A 63 0.66 -6.00 3.85
N ALA A 64 1.29 -6.67 4.82
CA ALA A 64 1.19 -6.35 6.24
C ALA A 64 1.82 -4.98 6.57
N LEU A 65 3.07 -4.79 6.14
CA LEU A 65 3.86 -3.58 6.45
C LEU A 65 3.19 -2.30 5.94
N TYR A 66 2.62 -2.35 4.74
CA TYR A 66 1.93 -1.21 4.13
C TYR A 66 0.42 -1.22 4.35
N GLN A 67 -0.10 -2.14 5.16
CA GLN A 67 -1.52 -2.21 5.53
C GLN A 67 -2.49 -2.24 4.32
N ILE A 68 -2.14 -3.03 3.30
CA ILE A 68 -2.90 -3.09 2.03
C ILE A 68 -4.19 -3.90 2.21
N SER A 69 -5.26 -3.22 2.61
CA SER A 69 -6.57 -3.78 2.92
C SER A 69 -7.25 -4.52 1.77
N GLU A 70 -6.96 -4.13 0.53
CA GLU A 70 -7.52 -4.71 -0.71
C GLU A 70 -7.15 -6.18 -0.89
N ASN A 71 -6.09 -6.64 -0.21
CA ASN A 71 -5.64 -8.02 -0.21
C ASN A 71 -6.13 -8.83 0.99
N ALA A 72 -6.90 -8.24 1.93
CA ALA A 72 -7.33 -8.93 3.16
C ALA A 72 -8.16 -10.20 2.87
N GLN A 73 -9.15 -10.13 1.98
CA GLN A 73 -9.96 -11.30 1.62
C GLN A 73 -9.16 -12.38 0.90
N LEU A 74 -8.14 -12.00 0.12
CA LEU A 74 -7.21 -12.96 -0.45
C LEU A 74 -6.42 -13.67 0.66
N LEU A 75 -5.91 -12.93 1.64
CA LEU A 75 -5.20 -13.49 2.79
C LEU A 75 -6.09 -14.46 3.57
N VAL A 76 -7.37 -14.14 3.82
CA VAL A 76 -8.33 -15.06 4.45
C VAL A 76 -8.45 -16.36 3.65
N SER A 77 -8.66 -16.28 2.33
CA SER A 77 -8.76 -17.48 1.49
C SER A 77 -7.48 -18.33 1.53
N LYS A 78 -6.30 -17.70 1.54
CA LYS A 78 -5.02 -18.39 1.64
C LYS A 78 -4.81 -19.03 3.00
N TYR A 79 -5.19 -18.37 4.09
CA TYR A 79 -5.09 -18.92 5.44
C TYR A 79 -5.85 -20.26 5.57
N LYS A 80 -7.05 -20.33 4.98
CA LYS A 80 -7.92 -21.51 5.05
C LYS A 80 -7.32 -22.74 4.36
N VAL A 81 -6.47 -22.55 3.34
CA VAL A 81 -5.89 -23.65 2.54
C VAL A 81 -4.39 -23.87 2.75
N GLU A 82 -3.66 -22.93 3.37
CA GLU A 82 -2.23 -23.03 3.58
C GLU A 82 -1.90 -24.12 4.60
N LYS A 83 -0.95 -24.99 4.23
CA LYS A 83 -0.51 -26.13 5.05
C LYS A 83 0.76 -25.79 5.84
N ASN A 84 1.58 -24.88 5.34
CA ASN A 84 2.77 -24.44 6.04
C ASN A 84 2.35 -23.54 7.22
N LYS A 85 2.61 -24.01 8.45
CA LYS A 85 2.22 -23.32 9.69
C LYS A 85 2.83 -21.92 9.81
N ASP A 86 4.08 -21.74 9.38
CA ASP A 86 4.75 -20.45 9.47
C ASP A 86 4.13 -19.43 8.51
N ILE A 87 3.84 -19.85 7.27
CA ILE A 87 3.14 -19.00 6.31
C ILE A 87 1.71 -18.71 6.79
N LYS A 88 1.03 -19.70 7.36
CA LYS A 88 -0.31 -19.54 7.92
C LYS A 88 -0.33 -18.53 9.08
N ASN A 89 0.62 -18.60 10.00
CA ASN A 89 0.79 -17.63 11.08
C ASN A 89 1.13 -16.23 10.54
N LEU A 90 2.00 -16.15 9.51
CA LEU A 90 2.33 -14.89 8.84
C LEU A 90 1.09 -14.24 8.20
N ILE A 91 0.21 -15.03 7.60
CA ILE A 91 -1.04 -14.54 7.02
C ILE A 91 -1.95 -13.96 8.10
N ALA A 92 -2.14 -14.67 9.22
CA ALA A 92 -2.96 -14.17 10.33
C ALA A 92 -2.35 -12.89 10.92
N PHE A 93 -1.02 -12.83 11.04
CA PHE A 93 -0.35 -11.61 11.49
C PHE A 93 -0.52 -10.45 10.51
N ALA A 94 -0.46 -10.71 9.21
CA ALA A 94 -0.70 -9.70 8.19
C ALA A 94 -2.11 -9.11 8.32
N LEU A 95 -3.13 -9.96 8.52
CA LEU A 95 -4.52 -9.52 8.74
C LEU A 95 -4.66 -8.67 10.01
N TYR A 96 -3.96 -9.04 11.08
CA TYR A 96 -3.89 -8.23 12.29
C TYR A 96 -3.23 -6.87 12.06
N MET A 97 -2.11 -6.81 11.35
CA MET A 97 -1.42 -5.54 11.04
C MET A 97 -2.25 -4.62 10.14
N ILE A 98 -3.05 -5.19 9.23
CA ILE A 98 -4.01 -4.45 8.40
C ILE A 98 -5.15 -3.87 9.26
N GLY A 99 -5.44 -4.48 10.42
CA GLY A 99 -6.53 -4.06 11.31
C GLY A 99 -7.91 -4.59 10.90
N ASP A 100 -7.98 -5.62 10.06
CA ASP A 100 -9.25 -6.21 9.62
C ASP A 100 -9.74 -7.26 10.62
N GLN A 101 -10.46 -6.80 11.66
CA GLN A 101 -10.99 -7.67 12.70
C GLN A 101 -11.97 -8.73 12.15
N LYS A 102 -12.78 -8.38 11.15
CA LYS A 102 -13.72 -9.32 10.53
C LYS A 102 -12.96 -10.46 9.85
N ALA A 103 -11.87 -10.15 9.16
CA ALA A 103 -11.01 -11.16 8.56
C ALA A 103 -10.38 -12.10 9.59
N LEU A 104 -10.02 -11.60 10.78
CA LEU A 104 -9.52 -12.44 11.89
C LEU A 104 -10.61 -13.35 12.46
N GLU A 105 -11.83 -12.83 12.63
CA GLU A 105 -13.00 -13.61 13.05
C GLU A 105 -13.32 -14.72 12.02
N GLU A 106 -13.25 -14.42 10.72
CA GLU A 106 -13.48 -15.40 9.64
C GLU A 106 -12.51 -16.59 9.66
N ILE A 107 -11.33 -16.41 10.24
CA ILE A 107 -10.31 -17.46 10.37
C ILE A 107 -10.23 -18.04 11.79
N ASN A 108 -11.13 -17.62 12.69
CA ASN A 108 -11.20 -18.02 14.09
C ASN A 108 -9.87 -17.83 14.84
N VAL A 109 -9.22 -16.69 14.62
CA VAL A 109 -7.98 -16.32 15.32
C VAL A 109 -8.24 -15.12 16.21
N ASP A 110 -8.07 -15.29 17.52
CA ASP A 110 -8.07 -14.18 18.47
C ASP A 110 -6.69 -13.53 18.57
N GLU A 111 -6.66 -12.25 18.91
CA GLU A 111 -5.42 -11.47 19.03
C GLU A 111 -4.44 -12.06 20.04
N LYS A 112 -4.92 -12.58 21.19
CA LYS A 112 -4.03 -13.12 22.22
C LYS A 112 -3.35 -14.40 21.76
N SER A 113 -4.07 -15.30 21.10
CA SER A 113 -3.48 -16.51 20.54
C SER A 113 -2.52 -16.20 19.40
N LEU A 114 -2.81 -15.20 18.56
CA LEU A 114 -1.92 -14.74 17.51
C LEU A 114 -0.58 -14.25 18.07
N LEU A 115 -0.62 -13.32 19.03
CA LEU A 115 0.59 -12.74 19.64
C LEU A 115 1.43 -13.78 20.39
N LYS A 116 0.81 -14.86 20.89
CA LYS A 116 1.54 -15.98 21.50
C LYS A 116 2.21 -16.89 20.47
N ASN A 117 1.61 -17.03 19.30
CA ASN A 117 2.04 -17.98 18.26
C ASN A 117 2.95 -17.36 17.21
N ILE A 118 3.11 -16.04 17.19
CA ILE A 118 4.04 -15.37 16.29
C ILE A 118 5.47 -15.49 16.79
N SER A 119 6.39 -15.80 15.89
CA SER A 119 7.81 -15.83 16.24
C SER A 119 8.36 -14.40 16.32
N LEU A 120 9.21 -14.15 17.31
CA LEU A 120 9.93 -12.86 17.42
C LEU A 120 10.69 -12.55 16.12
N ASN A 121 11.26 -13.56 15.48
CA ASN A 121 11.96 -13.42 14.21
C ASN A 121 11.05 -12.87 13.09
N MET A 122 9.77 -13.29 13.04
CA MET A 122 8.82 -12.78 12.05
C MET A 122 8.52 -11.30 12.26
N ILE A 123 8.35 -10.88 13.51
CA ILE A 123 8.18 -9.47 13.88
C ILE A 123 9.42 -8.67 13.49
N VAL A 124 10.60 -9.14 13.90
CA VAL A 124 11.89 -8.50 13.59
C VAL A 124 12.11 -8.39 12.09
N ASP A 125 11.78 -9.40 11.31
CA ASP A 125 11.92 -9.37 9.85
C ASP A 125 11.08 -8.27 9.20
N ILE A 126 9.84 -8.08 9.67
CA ILE A 126 8.95 -7.04 9.13
C ILE A 126 9.48 -5.65 9.49
N TYR A 127 9.92 -5.44 10.74
CA TYR A 127 10.55 -4.17 11.14
C TYR A 127 11.90 -3.92 10.45
N LYS A 128 12.68 -4.97 10.16
CA LYS A 128 13.90 -4.84 9.35
C LYS A 128 13.60 -4.39 7.92
N LEU A 129 12.52 -4.87 7.32
CA LEU A 129 12.09 -4.37 6.00
C LEU A 129 11.75 -2.88 6.06
N GLN A 130 11.10 -2.43 7.14
CA GLN A 130 10.79 -1.01 7.37
C GLN A 130 12.04 -0.16 7.62
N SER A 131 13.04 -0.68 8.33
CA SER A 131 14.30 0.03 8.57
C SER A 131 15.20 0.05 7.34
N GLY A 132 15.22 -1.03 6.55
CA GLY A 132 16.03 -1.14 5.34
C GLY A 132 15.50 -0.31 4.17
N SER A 133 14.21 0.02 4.13
CA SER A 133 13.68 1.01 3.17
C SER A 133 14.14 2.43 3.50
N ASN A 134 14.29 2.77 4.80
CA ASN A 134 14.85 4.06 5.21
C ASN A 134 16.33 4.20 4.78
N LEU A 135 17.14 3.15 4.90
CA LEU A 135 18.57 3.20 4.51
C LEU A 135 18.78 3.44 3.00
N ARG A 136 17.95 2.85 2.14
CA ARG A 136 18.04 3.09 0.68
C ARG A 136 17.66 4.50 0.29
N HIS A 137 16.77 5.14 1.04
CA HIS A 137 16.39 6.54 0.82
C HIS A 137 17.51 7.52 1.23
N PHE A 138 18.36 7.15 2.20
CA PHE A 138 19.55 7.93 2.56
C PHE A 138 20.67 7.83 1.49
N GLU A 139 20.89 6.66 0.90
CA GLU A 139 21.90 6.51 -0.18
C GLU A 139 21.54 7.33 -1.44
N ASP A 140 20.27 7.35 -1.84
CA ASP A 140 19.78 8.14 -2.98
C ASP A 140 19.85 9.67 -2.75
N LEU A 141 19.83 10.11 -1.48
CA LEU A 141 20.00 11.52 -1.11
C LEU A 141 21.48 11.91 -0.94
N SER A 142 22.38 10.96 -0.70
CA SER A 142 23.83 11.21 -0.60
C SER A 142 24.56 11.22 -1.94
N ASN A 143 23.91 10.69 -2.99
CA ASN A 143 24.45 10.60 -4.36
C ASN A 143 23.88 11.67 -5.31
N LYS A 144 23.30 12.76 -4.78
CA LYS A 144 22.92 13.97 -5.53
C LYS A 144 23.76 15.15 -5.05
#